data_AF-S6ELN1-F1
#
_entry.id   AF-S6ELN1-F1
#
_cell.length_a   1.000
_cell.length_b   1.000
_cell.length_c   1.000
_cell.angle_alpha   90.00
_cell.angle_beta   90.00
_cell.angle_gamma   90.00
#
_symmetry.space_group_name_H-M   'P 1'
#
loop_
_entity.id
_entity.type
_entity.pdbx_description
1 polymer ?
#
loop_
_entity_poly.entity_id
_entity_poly.type
_entity_poly.pdbx_seq_one_letter_code
_entity_poly.pdbx_strand_id
1 'polypeptide(L)'
;MTYEELLTEALENDIDIVEFSLKGQGKGYYCDNIIIIDSNIHTNTEKKCILAEELGHHFKNYSNIIKKSTNSLKQENLARRWGHAKLISIFSLLDAFNNGITSRFELAKYLDVTEEFLQESIETMKAKYGTHLELDNYIIYFEPYFGVLRIN
;
A
#
# COMPACT_ATOMS: atom_id res chain seq x y z
N MET A 1 -5.74 8.81 -2.76
CA MET A 1 -6.74 7.78 -3.12
C MET A 1 -7.55 7.44 -1.87
N THR A 2 -8.88 7.47 -1.98
CA THR A 2 -9.85 7.14 -0.92
C THR A 2 -10.29 5.69 -1.02
N TYR A 3 -11.03 5.19 -0.01
CA TYR A 3 -11.61 3.85 -0.05
C TYR A 3 -12.61 3.70 -1.21
N GLU A 4 -13.51 4.67 -1.39
CA GLU A 4 -14.52 4.68 -2.45
C GLU A 4 -13.91 4.68 -3.86
N GLU A 5 -12.78 5.39 -4.05
CA GLU A 5 -12.04 5.37 -5.31
C GLU A 5 -11.47 3.96 -5.61
N LEU A 6 -11.00 3.23 -4.60
CA LEU A 6 -10.56 1.84 -4.78
C LEU A 6 -11.75 0.89 -5.05
N LEU A 7 -12.91 1.10 -4.42
CA LEU A 7 -14.12 0.34 -4.73
C LEU A 7 -14.54 0.55 -6.19
N THR A 8 -14.46 1.79 -6.66
CA THR A 8 -14.76 2.15 -8.06
C THR A 8 -13.77 1.47 -9.01
N GLU A 9 -12.47 1.53 -8.71
CA GLU A 9 -11.45 0.85 -9.52
C GLU A 9 -11.66 -0.67 -9.55
N ALA A 10 -12.02 -1.30 -8.43
CA ALA A 10 -12.33 -2.72 -8.41
C ALA A 10 -13.50 -3.06 -9.35
N LEU A 11 -14.59 -2.29 -9.27
CA LEU A 11 -15.75 -2.45 -10.14
C LEU A 11 -15.39 -2.26 -11.63
N GLU A 12 -14.57 -1.28 -11.97
CA GLU A 12 -14.09 -1.04 -13.33
C GLU A 12 -13.21 -2.17 -13.89
N ASN A 13 -12.66 -3.02 -13.02
CA ASN A 13 -11.85 -4.19 -13.38
C ASN A 13 -12.63 -5.51 -13.23
N ASP A 14 -13.96 -5.45 -13.13
CA ASP A 14 -14.84 -6.62 -12.94
C ASP A 14 -14.50 -7.42 -11.68
N ILE A 15 -14.12 -6.73 -10.59
CA ILE A 15 -13.78 -7.33 -9.30
C ILE A 15 -14.91 -7.07 -8.30
N ASP A 16 -15.50 -8.15 -7.79
CA ASP A 16 -16.51 -8.09 -6.74
C ASP A 16 -15.86 -7.94 -5.36
N ILE A 17 -16.42 -7.09 -4.51
CA ILE A 17 -15.98 -6.90 -3.14
C ILE A 17 -17.06 -7.39 -2.19
N VAL A 18 -16.71 -8.32 -1.31
CA VAL A 18 -17.61 -8.89 -0.32
C VAL A 18 -17.03 -8.75 1.08
N GLU A 19 -17.87 -8.35 2.02
CA GLU A 19 -17.51 -8.33 3.43
C GLU A 19 -18.04 -9.59 4.12
N PHE A 20 -17.16 -10.34 4.76
CA PHE A 20 -17.50 -11.57 5.46
C PHE A 20 -16.69 -11.70 6.74
N SER A 21 -17.26 -12.32 7.77
CA SER A 21 -16.53 -12.55 9.02
C SER A 21 -15.49 -13.64 8.81
N LEU A 22 -14.22 -13.24 8.72
CA LEU A 22 -13.11 -14.16 8.43
C LEU A 22 -12.69 -14.89 9.71
N LYS A 23 -12.52 -16.22 9.59
CA LYS A 23 -11.93 -17.05 10.65
C LYS A 23 -10.47 -17.31 10.28
N GLY A 24 -9.57 -16.47 10.76
CA GLY A 24 -8.15 -16.57 10.44
C GLY A 24 -7.35 -15.35 10.86
N GLN A 25 -6.07 -15.32 10.49
CA GLN A 25 -5.19 -14.18 10.76
C GLN A 25 -5.27 -13.09 9.67
N GLY A 26 -5.61 -13.47 8.43
CA GLY A 26 -5.72 -12.54 7.31
C GLY A 26 -7.00 -11.71 7.37
N LYS A 27 -6.86 -10.44 6.98
CA LYS A 27 -7.91 -9.41 6.99
C LYS A 27 -8.54 -9.17 5.63
N GLY A 28 -7.93 -9.70 4.56
CA GLY A 28 -8.43 -9.69 3.19
C GLY A 28 -7.92 -10.90 2.42
N TYR A 29 -8.62 -11.25 1.34
CA TYR A 29 -8.22 -12.28 0.39
C TYR A 29 -8.77 -12.01 -1.01
N TYR A 30 -7.90 -12.07 -2.02
CA TYR A 30 -8.27 -12.10 -3.43
C TYR A 30 -8.32 -13.52 -3.98
N CYS A 31 -9.42 -13.87 -4.66
CA CYS A 31 -9.57 -15.13 -5.40
C CYS A 31 -10.54 -14.94 -6.58
N ASP A 32 -10.12 -15.29 -7.80
CA ASP A 32 -10.97 -15.34 -9.00
C ASP A 32 -11.91 -14.12 -9.16
N ASN A 33 -11.32 -12.91 -9.20
CA ASN A 33 -12.04 -11.63 -9.31
C ASN A 33 -12.97 -11.31 -8.14
N ILE A 34 -12.82 -11.97 -7.00
CA ILE A 34 -13.52 -11.64 -5.76
C ILE A 34 -12.49 -11.24 -4.71
N ILE A 35 -12.69 -10.08 -4.09
CA ILE A 35 -11.97 -9.63 -2.91
C ILE A 35 -12.89 -9.79 -1.70
N ILE A 36 -12.45 -10.56 -0.73
CA ILE A 36 -13.11 -10.70 0.56
C ILE A 36 -12.39 -9.81 1.56
N ILE A 37 -13.10 -8.96 2.29
CA ILE A 37 -12.57 -8.16 3.40
C ILE A 37 -13.24 -8.61 4.70
N ASP A 38 -12.48 -8.67 5.80
CA ASP A 38 -13.05 -9.01 7.11
C ASP A 38 -14.08 -7.96 7.55
N SER A 39 -15.32 -8.39 7.77
CA SER A 39 -16.41 -7.53 8.24
C SER A 39 -16.18 -6.97 9.65
N ASN A 40 -15.21 -7.50 10.41
CA ASN A 40 -14.82 -6.98 11.72
C ASN A 40 -13.98 -5.70 11.64
N ILE A 41 -13.62 -5.25 10.44
CA ILE A 41 -12.83 -4.03 10.23
C ILE A 41 -13.77 -2.85 10.12
N HIS A 42 -13.62 -1.89 11.04
CA HIS A 42 -14.59 -0.80 11.20
C HIS A 42 -14.12 0.52 10.60
N THR A 43 -12.86 0.63 10.17
CA THR A 43 -12.31 1.88 9.63
C THR A 43 -12.11 1.78 8.13
N ASN A 44 -12.54 2.80 7.40
CA ASN A 44 -12.29 2.88 5.95
C ASN A 44 -10.78 2.97 5.65
N THR A 45 -9.99 3.59 6.53
CA THR A 45 -8.53 3.63 6.44
C THR A 45 -7.93 2.23 6.36
N GLU A 46 -8.32 1.33 7.26
CA GLU A 46 -7.82 -0.05 7.28
C GLU A 46 -8.37 -0.87 6.10
N LYS A 47 -9.66 -0.75 5.79
CA LYS A 47 -10.25 -1.39 4.60
C LYS A 47 -9.56 -0.95 3.31
N LYS A 48 -9.18 0.33 3.20
CA LYS A 48 -8.45 0.89 2.06
C LYS A 48 -7.06 0.28 1.91
N CYS A 49 -6.30 0.18 3.01
CA CYS A 49 -4.99 -0.48 3.01
C CYS A 49 -5.10 -1.92 2.51
N ILE A 50 -6.04 -2.70 3.06
CA ILE A 50 -6.26 -4.10 2.67
C ILE A 50 -6.69 -4.20 1.21
N LEU A 51 -7.69 -3.41 0.79
CA LEU A 51 -8.19 -3.44 -0.57
C LEU A 51 -7.10 -3.11 -1.59
N ALA A 52 -6.20 -2.18 -1.28
CA ALA A 52 -5.06 -1.87 -2.16
C ALA A 52 -4.10 -3.06 -2.33
N GLU A 53 -3.86 -3.85 -1.26
CA GLU A 53 -3.05 -5.07 -1.34
C GLU A 53 -3.74 -6.16 -2.16
N GLU A 54 -5.04 -6.39 -1.94
CA GLU A 54 -5.83 -7.39 -2.66
C GLU A 54 -6.00 -7.06 -4.15
N LEU A 55 -6.16 -5.78 -4.50
CA LEU A 55 -6.08 -5.33 -5.89
C LEU A 55 -4.68 -5.59 -6.48
N GLY A 56 -3.63 -5.44 -5.68
CA GLY A 56 -2.28 -5.84 -6.05
C GLY A 56 -2.19 -7.32 -6.43
N HIS A 57 -2.88 -8.20 -5.71
CA HIS A 57 -2.98 -9.61 -6.06
C HIS A 57 -3.65 -9.81 -7.41
N HIS A 58 -4.77 -9.14 -7.70
CA HIS A 58 -5.41 -9.18 -9.01
C HIS A 58 -4.42 -8.79 -10.13
N PHE A 59 -3.89 -7.57 -10.08
CA PHE A 59 -3.06 -7.03 -11.17
C PHE A 59 -1.74 -7.78 -11.35
N LYS A 60 -1.13 -8.29 -10.26
CA LYS A 60 0.11 -9.06 -10.36
C LYS A 60 -0.12 -10.51 -10.74
N ASN A 61 -1.22 -11.13 -10.30
CA ASN A 61 -1.57 -12.48 -10.74
C ASN A 61 -1.96 -12.50 -12.22
N TYR A 62 -2.75 -11.53 -12.70
CA TYR A 62 -3.11 -11.45 -14.13
C TYR A 62 -1.86 -11.32 -15.04
N SER A 63 -0.89 -10.50 -14.63
CA SER A 63 0.38 -10.37 -15.34
C SER A 63 1.28 -11.62 -15.26
N ASN A 64 1.12 -12.43 -14.19
CA ASN A 64 1.89 -13.64 -13.93
C ASN A 64 1.23 -14.94 -14.45
N ILE A 65 -0.05 -14.97 -14.82
CA ILE A 65 -0.64 -16.13 -15.53
C ILE A 65 0.12 -16.38 -16.85
N ILE A 66 0.63 -15.32 -17.48
CA ILE A 66 1.48 -15.38 -18.68
C ILE A 66 2.90 -15.93 -18.36
N LYS A 67 3.34 -15.87 -17.09
CA LYS A 67 4.64 -16.38 -16.60
C LYS A 67 4.45 -17.22 -15.33
N LYS A 68 4.17 -18.53 -15.50
CA LYS A 68 4.13 -19.55 -14.42
C LYS A 68 5.27 -19.37 -13.40
N SER A 69 5.03 -18.61 -12.34
CA SER A 69 5.93 -18.56 -11.18
C SER A 69 5.19 -19.19 -10.01
N THR A 70 5.67 -20.35 -9.57
CA THR A 70 5.02 -21.20 -8.55
C THR A 70 5.36 -20.78 -7.11
N ASN A 71 5.98 -19.61 -6.90
CA ASN A 71 6.45 -19.18 -5.59
C ASN A 71 5.47 -18.16 -4.97
N SER A 72 4.65 -18.61 -4.03
CA SER A 72 3.66 -17.82 -3.30
C SER A 72 4.25 -16.57 -2.64
N LEU A 73 5.44 -16.69 -2.03
CA LEU A 73 6.10 -15.57 -1.35
C LEU A 73 6.51 -14.45 -2.33
N LYS A 74 6.88 -14.78 -3.57
CA LYS A 74 7.19 -13.76 -4.58
C LYS A 74 5.93 -13.03 -5.05
N GLN A 75 4.82 -13.73 -5.20
CA GLN A 75 3.55 -13.13 -5.60
C GLN A 75 3.02 -12.19 -4.52
N GLU A 76 3.04 -12.66 -3.26
CA GLU A 76 2.73 -11.86 -2.07
C GLU A 76 3.51 -10.54 -2.05
N ASN A 77 4.84 -10.64 -2.16
CA ASN A 77 5.70 -9.45 -2.16
C ASN A 77 5.40 -8.49 -3.33
N LEU A 78 5.03 -9.01 -4.50
CA LEU A 78 4.68 -8.18 -5.66
C LEU A 78 3.33 -7.48 -5.47
N ALA A 79 2.36 -8.16 -4.88
CA ALA A 79 1.04 -7.61 -4.58
C ALA A 79 1.16 -6.48 -3.55
N ARG A 80 1.85 -6.71 -2.43
CA ARG A 80 2.12 -5.68 -1.40
C ARG A 80 2.83 -4.46 -1.98
N ARG A 81 3.89 -4.68 -2.77
CA ARG A 81 4.60 -3.58 -3.46
C ARG A 81 3.70 -2.76 -4.36
N TRP A 82 2.73 -3.41 -5.02
CA TRP A 82 1.74 -2.71 -5.84
C TRP A 82 0.81 -1.88 -4.96
N GLY A 83 0.25 -2.47 -3.89
CA GLY A 83 -0.62 -1.77 -2.95
C GLY A 83 0.05 -0.57 -2.28
N HIS A 84 1.29 -0.72 -1.80
CA HIS A 84 2.08 0.36 -1.24
C HIS A 84 2.28 1.51 -2.23
N ALA A 85 2.70 1.19 -3.46
CA ALA A 85 2.91 2.19 -4.51
C ALA A 85 1.61 2.86 -4.96
N LYS A 86 0.47 2.18 -4.82
CA LYS A 86 -0.86 2.71 -5.14
C LYS A 86 -1.30 3.78 -4.14
N LEU A 87 -1.06 3.57 -2.85
CA LEU A 87 -1.51 4.48 -1.79
C LEU A 87 -0.46 5.52 -1.38
N ILE A 88 0.82 5.18 -1.40
CA ILE A 88 1.91 6.04 -0.94
C ILE A 88 2.95 6.22 -2.05
N SER A 89 3.02 7.43 -2.57
CA SER A 89 4.04 7.85 -3.53
C SER A 89 5.17 8.61 -2.84
N ILE A 90 6.31 8.74 -3.51
CA ILE A 90 7.39 9.63 -3.08
C ILE A 90 6.88 11.08 -2.95
N PHE A 91 6.07 11.54 -3.90
CA PHE A 91 5.53 12.89 -3.89
C PHE A 91 4.59 13.16 -2.73
N SER A 92 3.78 12.18 -2.31
CA SER A 92 2.92 12.34 -1.12
C SER A 92 3.73 12.43 0.17
N LEU A 93 4.92 11.82 0.24
CA LEU A 93 5.82 11.99 1.39
C LEU A 93 6.43 13.41 1.41
N LEU A 94 6.80 13.93 0.25
CA LEU A 94 7.32 15.30 0.13
C LEU A 94 6.24 16.34 0.43
N ASP A 95 5.01 16.12 -0.04
CA ASP A 95 3.86 16.98 0.23
C ASP A 95 3.55 17.01 1.72
N ALA A 96 3.52 15.85 2.39
CA ALA A 96 3.34 15.80 3.84
C ALA A 96 4.43 16.58 4.59
N PHE A 97 5.69 16.40 4.20
CA PHE A 97 6.82 17.16 4.77
C PHE A 97 6.66 18.67 4.57
N ASN A 98 6.27 19.11 3.38
CA ASN A 98 6.05 20.53 3.08
C ASN A 98 4.87 21.13 3.86
N ASN A 99 3.90 20.30 4.25
CA ASN A 99 2.79 20.68 5.14
C ASN A 99 3.17 20.63 6.64
N GLY A 100 4.45 20.42 6.98
CA GLY A 100 4.93 20.44 8.36
C GLY A 100 4.66 19.18 9.15
N ILE A 101 4.30 18.07 8.49
CA ILE A 101 4.07 16.78 9.15
C ILE A 101 5.42 16.13 9.43
N THR A 102 5.66 15.81 10.70
CA THR A 102 6.99 15.37 11.16
C THR A 102 6.96 14.04 11.91
N SER A 103 5.82 13.66 12.49
CA SER A 103 5.67 12.38 13.18
C SER A 103 5.09 11.29 12.27
N ARG A 104 5.47 10.03 12.52
CA ARG A 104 4.93 8.87 11.79
C ARG A 104 3.41 8.74 11.95
N PHE A 105 2.90 9.02 13.15
CA PHE A 105 1.47 8.98 13.45
C PHE A 105 0.69 10.02 12.61
N GLU A 106 1.17 11.26 12.58
CA GLU A 106 0.55 12.31 11.74
C GLU A 106 0.68 11.99 10.26
N LEU A 107 1.80 11.41 9.83
CA LEU A 107 2.00 11.01 8.45
C LEU A 107 1.01 9.92 8.03
N ALA A 108 0.83 8.88 8.84
CA ALA A 108 -0.15 7.83 8.58
C ALA A 108 -1.57 8.42 8.48
N LYS A 109 -1.92 9.31 9.41
CA LYS A 109 -3.21 10.02 9.40
C LYS A 109 -3.39 10.91 8.17
N TYR A 110 -2.35 11.63 7.75
CA TYR A 110 -2.40 12.53 6.60
C TYR A 110 -2.55 11.78 5.28
N LEU A 111 -1.83 10.66 5.14
CA LEU A 111 -1.94 9.76 3.98
C LEU A 111 -3.20 8.88 4.04
N ASP A 112 -3.94 8.95 5.16
CA ASP A 112 -5.11 8.11 5.46
C ASP A 112 -4.77 6.61 5.28
N VAL A 113 -3.70 6.15 5.92
CA VAL A 113 -3.29 4.74 5.97
C VAL A 113 -3.02 4.31 7.41
N THR A 114 -2.94 3.01 7.67
CA THR A 114 -2.51 2.52 8.99
C THR A 114 -1.02 2.75 9.20
N GLU A 115 -0.57 2.84 10.45
CA GLU A 115 0.87 2.95 10.75
C GLU A 115 1.67 1.73 10.28
N GLU A 116 1.06 0.54 10.35
CA GLU A 116 1.64 -0.71 9.85
C GLU A 116 1.86 -0.64 8.34
N PHE A 117 0.84 -0.25 7.58
CA PHE A 117 0.94 -0.09 6.13
C PHE A 117 1.96 0.98 5.73
N LEU A 118 2.04 2.10 6.47
CA LEU A 118 3.06 3.12 6.27
C LEU A 118 4.47 2.55 6.48
N GLN A 119 4.68 1.77 7.55
CA GLN A 119 5.96 1.13 7.85
C GLN A 119 6.37 0.16 6.75
N GLU A 120 5.48 -0.74 6.32
CA GLU A 120 5.75 -1.69 5.23
C GLU A 120 6.00 -0.99 3.89
N SER A 121 5.34 0.14 3.65
CA SER A 121 5.56 0.99 2.48
C SER A 121 6.96 1.63 2.49
N ILE A 122 7.41 2.14 3.64
CA ILE A 122 8.76 2.68 3.83
C ILE A 122 9.81 1.59 3.60
N GLU A 123 9.59 0.38 4.11
CA GLU A 123 10.47 -0.77 3.88
C GLU A 123 10.51 -1.18 2.41
N THR A 124 9.38 -1.10 1.72
CA THR A 124 9.29 -1.32 0.28
C THR A 124 10.10 -0.29 -0.50
N MET A 125 10.02 0.99 -0.13
CA MET A 125 10.80 2.05 -0.76
C MET A 125 12.29 1.89 -0.47
N LYS A 126 12.66 1.54 0.77
CA LYS A 126 14.04 1.20 1.15
C LYS A 126 14.60 0.05 0.31
N ALA A 127 13.83 -1.02 0.13
CA ALA A 127 14.26 -2.15 -0.71
C ALA A 127 14.44 -1.76 -2.18
N LYS A 128 13.79 -0.69 -2.65
CA LYS A 128 13.87 -0.18 -4.02
C LYS A 128 15.00 0.84 -4.21
N TYR A 129 15.16 1.79 -3.29
CA TYR A 129 16.04 2.94 -3.42
C TYR A 129 17.32 2.86 -2.57
N GLY A 130 17.42 1.91 -1.65
CA GLY A 130 18.52 1.79 -0.70
C GLY A 130 18.28 2.60 0.56
N THR A 131 19.33 3.20 1.12
CA THR A 131 19.27 3.91 2.41
C THR A 131 18.63 5.29 2.31
N HIS A 132 18.61 5.89 1.12
CA HIS A 132 18.02 7.19 0.86
C HIS A 132 17.68 7.36 -0.63
N LEU A 133 16.89 8.39 -0.94
CA LEU A 133 16.58 8.85 -2.29
C LEU A 133 16.79 10.36 -2.38
N GLU A 134 17.65 10.80 -3.29
CA GLU A 134 17.81 12.22 -3.65
C GLU A 134 16.83 12.56 -4.79
N LEU A 135 16.06 13.64 -4.63
CA LEU A 135 15.13 14.15 -5.63
C LEU A 135 15.10 15.67 -5.59
N ASP A 136 15.62 16.31 -6.63
CA ASP A 136 15.81 17.75 -6.74
C ASP A 136 16.55 18.33 -5.50
N ASN A 137 15.87 19.11 -4.68
CA ASN A 137 16.38 19.70 -3.46
C ASN A 137 15.91 18.96 -2.20
N TYR A 138 15.49 17.69 -2.32
CA TYR A 138 15.07 16.84 -1.21
C TYR A 138 15.94 15.59 -1.10
N ILE A 139 16.16 15.15 0.15
CA ILE A 139 16.66 13.81 0.48
C ILE A 139 15.60 13.13 1.33
N ILE A 140 15.16 11.94 0.92
CA ILE A 140 14.33 11.05 1.72
C ILE A 140 15.24 9.97 2.29
N TYR A 141 15.37 9.92 3.62
CA TYR A 141 16.11 8.89 4.32
C TYR A 141 15.18 7.74 4.68
N PHE A 142 15.67 6.51 4.50
CA PHE A 142 15.04 5.28 4.97
C PHE A 142 15.85 4.62 6.10
N GLU A 143 17.13 4.99 6.25
CA GLU A 143 18.02 4.58 7.35
C GLU A 143 18.88 5.75 7.85
N PRO A 144 19.31 5.75 9.14
CA PRO A 144 18.92 4.82 10.21
C PRO A 144 17.47 5.03 10.68
N TYR A 145 16.89 6.18 10.34
CA TYR A 145 15.50 6.51 10.62
C TYR A 145 14.87 7.09 9.35
N PHE A 146 13.55 6.90 9.21
CA PHE A 146 12.81 7.53 8.13
C PHE A 146 12.72 9.05 8.34
N GLY A 147 12.93 9.83 7.29
CA GLY A 147 12.79 11.29 7.33
C GLY A 147 12.98 11.96 5.99
N VAL A 148 12.62 13.24 5.91
CA VAL A 148 12.80 14.07 4.71
C VAL A 148 13.61 15.30 5.09
N LEU A 149 14.60 15.64 4.27
CA LEU A 149 15.43 16.83 4.40
C LEU A 149 15.30 17.65 3.12
N ARG A 150 15.12 18.96 3.25
CA ARG A 150 15.25 19.90 2.14
C ARG A 150 16.66 20.51 2.16
N ILE A 151 17.39 20.33 1.07
CA ILE A 151 18.70 20.94 0.83
C ILE A 151 18.46 22.32 0.20
N ASN A 152 19.27 23.30 0.60
CA ASN A 152 19.29 24.64 0.00
C ASN A 152 20.42 24.77 -1.02
#